data_AF-A0AAN7CL82-F1
#
_entry.id   AF-A0AAN7CL82-F1
#
_cell.length_a   1.000
_cell.length_b   1.000
_cell.length_c   1.000
_cell.angle_alpha   90.00
_cell.angle_beta   90.00
_cell.angle_gamma   90.00
#
_symmetry.space_group_name_H-M   'P 1'
#
loop_
_entity.id
_entity.type
_entity.pdbx_description
1 polymer ?
#
loop_
_entity_poly.entity_id
_entity_poly.type
_entity_poly.pdbx_seq_one_letter_code
_entity_poly.pdbx_strand_id
1 'polypeptide(L)'
;MAWEDYECGTCGKVFPAGWQARENHCRNHFAYKCHICDETWPTEKDRTVHENDEHCYYADCNRFFRSYNGIKMHLQSRIHRGEQMACPFYKRCFATATGIAHHVESSACPNAPHIDRDRVYHIIRSKDPHGAVSKKLLTWHGSDQYEATGQSWNRYAYECYFCHREFNRL
;
A
#
# COMPACT_ATOMS: atom_id res chain seq x y z
N MET A 1 -22.87 -56.60 13.58
CA MET A 1 -23.50 -55.32 13.96
C MET A 1 -22.71 -54.23 13.25
N ALA A 2 -23.29 -53.61 12.22
CA ALA A 2 -22.65 -52.52 11.51
C ALA A 2 -22.82 -51.26 12.37
N TRP A 3 -21.72 -50.65 12.79
CA TRP A 3 -21.75 -49.29 13.30
C TRP A 3 -22.09 -48.40 12.11
N GLU A 4 -23.31 -47.85 12.08
CA GLU A 4 -23.64 -46.83 11.09
C GLU A 4 -22.82 -45.59 11.43
N ASP A 5 -21.66 -45.48 10.80
CA ASP A 5 -20.84 -44.28 10.89
C ASP A 5 -21.59 -43.15 10.18
N TYR A 6 -22.11 -42.19 10.96
CA TYR A 6 -22.77 -41.00 10.43
C TYR A 6 -21.73 -40.03 9.86
N GLU A 7 -21.09 -40.42 8.76
CA GLU A 7 -20.06 -39.65 8.08
C GLU A 7 -20.67 -38.63 7.11
N CYS A 8 -20.10 -37.43 7.08
CA CYS A 8 -20.41 -36.43 6.07
C CYS A 8 -19.68 -36.75 4.76
N GLY A 9 -20.41 -37.09 3.70
CA GLY A 9 -19.82 -37.39 2.39
C GLY A 9 -19.10 -36.21 1.70
N THR A 10 -19.25 -34.98 2.21
CA THR A 10 -18.57 -33.79 1.66
C THR A 10 -17.18 -33.56 2.25
N CYS A 11 -17.00 -33.83 3.55
CA CYS A 11 -15.76 -33.53 4.27
C CYS A 11 -15.19 -34.70 5.08
N GLY A 12 -15.83 -35.87 5.06
CA GLY A 12 -15.41 -37.07 5.77
C GLY A 12 -15.54 -37.02 7.29
N LYS A 13 -16.17 -35.99 7.86
CA LYS A 13 -16.32 -35.86 9.31
C LYS A 13 -17.37 -36.84 9.85
N VAL A 14 -17.03 -37.61 10.86
CA VAL A 14 -17.92 -38.58 11.52
C VAL A 14 -18.64 -37.91 12.70
N PHE A 15 -19.94 -38.19 12.83
CA PHE A 15 -20.80 -37.63 13.88
C PHE A 15 -21.31 -38.72 14.84
N PRO A 16 -20.61 -38.98 15.96
CA PRO A 16 -21.03 -39.98 16.95
C PRO A 16 -22.40 -39.67 17.59
N ALA A 17 -22.81 -38.40 17.56
CA ALA A 17 -24.09 -37.94 18.09
C ALA A 17 -25.30 -38.30 17.21
N GLY A 18 -25.09 -38.93 16.05
CA GLY A 18 -26.16 -39.46 15.20
C GLY A 18 -26.43 -38.65 13.92
N TRP A 19 -27.39 -39.14 13.14
CA TRP A 19 -27.83 -38.56 11.85
C TRP A 19 -28.17 -37.06 11.93
N GLN A 20 -28.86 -36.63 12.99
CA GLN A 20 -29.30 -35.23 13.11
C GLN A 20 -28.12 -34.25 13.23
N ALA A 21 -27.05 -34.66 13.93
CA ALA A 21 -25.83 -33.87 14.07
C ALA A 21 -25.08 -33.78 12.73
N ARG A 22 -25.02 -34.88 11.99
CA ARG A 22 -24.51 -34.92 10.62
C ARG A 22 -25.30 -33.99 9.70
N GLU A 23 -26.63 -34.10 9.67
CA GLU A 23 -27.49 -33.27 8.82
C GLU A 23 -27.36 -31.78 9.11
N ASN A 24 -27.35 -31.40 10.40
CA ASN A 24 -27.11 -30.01 10.78
C ASN A 24 -25.74 -29.50 10.33
N HIS A 25 -24.70 -30.34 10.37
CA HIS A 25 -23.40 -30.00 9.82
C HIS A 25 -23.44 -29.87 8.29
N CYS A 26 -24.08 -30.82 7.59
CA CYS A 26 -24.15 -30.83 6.13
C CYS A 26 -24.86 -29.59 5.56
N ARG A 27 -25.79 -28.99 6.31
CA ARG A 27 -26.43 -27.72 5.95
C ARG A 27 -25.48 -26.52 5.91
N ASN A 28 -24.29 -26.63 6.52
CA ASN A 28 -23.26 -25.59 6.52
C ASN A 28 -22.17 -25.84 5.47
N HIS A 29 -22.34 -26.82 4.57
CA HIS A 29 -21.50 -26.96 3.38
C HIS A 29 -22.07 -26.11 2.26
N PHE A 30 -21.40 -25.01 1.97
CA PHE A 30 -21.77 -24.08 0.92
C PHE A 30 -20.84 -24.20 -0.29
N ALA A 31 -21.27 -23.65 -1.43
CA ALA A 31 -20.53 -23.75 -2.68
C ALA A 31 -19.19 -22.99 -2.67
N TYR A 32 -19.09 -21.90 -1.89
CA TYR A 32 -17.89 -21.06 -1.86
C TYR A 32 -16.95 -21.51 -0.75
N LYS A 33 -16.00 -22.39 -1.08
CA LYS A 33 -14.95 -22.87 -0.18
C LYS A 33 -13.78 -21.89 -0.10
N CYS A 34 -13.17 -21.76 1.08
CA CYS A 34 -11.91 -21.05 1.26
C CYS A 34 -10.81 -21.67 0.39
N HIS A 35 -9.93 -20.86 -0.17
CA HIS A 35 -8.76 -21.35 -0.90
C HIS A 35 -7.65 -21.89 0.00
N ILE A 36 -7.70 -21.62 1.31
CA ILE A 36 -6.63 -21.95 2.28
C ILE A 36 -7.08 -23.00 3.30
N CYS A 37 -8.34 -22.94 3.75
CA CYS A 37 -8.88 -23.83 4.78
C CYS A 37 -10.13 -24.59 4.26
N ASP A 38 -10.74 -25.39 5.14
CA ASP A 38 -11.90 -26.20 4.80
C ASP A 38 -13.26 -25.52 5.09
N GLU A 39 -13.25 -24.26 5.53
CA GLU A 39 -14.47 -23.50 5.75
C GLU A 39 -15.15 -23.10 4.42
N THR A 40 -16.48 -22.95 4.48
CA THR A 40 -17.32 -22.62 3.33
C THR A 40 -18.34 -21.55 3.68
N TRP A 41 -18.75 -20.73 2.71
CA TRP A 41 -19.71 -19.65 2.90
C TRP A 41 -20.84 -19.62 1.88
N PRO A 42 -22.02 -19.08 2.23
CA PRO A 42 -23.14 -18.95 1.31
C PRO A 42 -22.85 -18.03 0.12
N THR A 43 -21.93 -17.07 0.26
CA THR A 43 -21.59 -16.11 -0.80
C THR A 43 -20.07 -15.99 -1.01
N GLU A 44 -19.69 -15.62 -2.23
CA GLU A 44 -18.29 -15.33 -2.57
C GLU A 44 -17.70 -14.18 -1.74
N LYS A 45 -18.54 -13.18 -1.43
CA LYS A 45 -18.13 -12.03 -0.63
C LYS A 45 -17.72 -12.46 0.77
N ASP A 46 -18.51 -13.31 1.42
CA ASP A 46 -18.21 -13.80 2.77
C ASP A 46 -16.94 -14.64 2.79
N ARG A 47 -16.74 -15.52 1.80
CA ARG A 47 -15.47 -16.24 1.60
C ARG A 47 -14.30 -15.26 1.49
N THR A 48 -14.43 -14.25 0.64
CA THR A 48 -13.38 -13.25 0.41
C THR A 48 -13.07 -12.43 1.66
N VAL A 49 -14.08 -12.11 2.48
CA VAL A 49 -13.86 -11.43 3.77
C VAL A 49 -13.08 -12.33 4.71
N HIS A 50 -13.47 -13.60 4.88
CA HIS A 50 -12.72 -14.55 5.70
C HIS A 50 -11.27 -14.70 5.22
N GLU A 51 -11.06 -14.87 3.91
CA GLU A 51 -9.71 -15.02 3.34
C GLU A 51 -8.82 -13.80 3.60
N ASN A 52 -9.39 -12.60 3.49
CA ASN A 52 -8.67 -11.36 3.76
C ASN A 52 -8.37 -11.15 5.26
N ASP A 53 -9.31 -11.51 6.13
CA ASP A 53 -9.23 -11.20 7.56
C ASP A 53 -8.44 -12.28 8.33
N GLU A 54 -8.75 -13.56 8.11
CA GLU A 54 -8.15 -14.68 8.85
C GLU A 54 -6.85 -15.19 8.22
N HIS A 55 -6.74 -15.11 6.89
CA HIS A 55 -5.56 -15.60 6.15
C HIS A 55 -4.69 -14.49 5.58
N CYS A 56 -5.12 -13.23 5.66
CA CYS A 56 -4.46 -12.10 5.00
C CYS A 56 -4.13 -12.42 3.52
N TYR A 57 -5.04 -13.10 2.84
CA TYR A 57 -4.88 -13.58 1.47
C TYR A 57 -5.84 -12.88 0.52
N TYR A 58 -5.32 -12.46 -0.63
CA TYR A 58 -6.11 -11.87 -1.71
C TYR A 58 -6.09 -12.76 -2.96
N ALA A 59 -7.25 -13.31 -3.31
CA ALA A 59 -7.39 -14.35 -4.34
C ALA A 59 -7.05 -13.86 -5.75
N ASP A 60 -7.49 -12.66 -6.16
CA ASP A 60 -7.30 -12.18 -7.54
C ASP A 60 -5.82 -12.02 -7.92
N CYS A 61 -4.94 -11.78 -6.93
CA CYS A 61 -3.49 -11.70 -7.13
C CYS A 61 -2.74 -12.90 -6.55
N ASN A 62 -3.47 -13.91 -6.04
CA ASN A 62 -2.94 -15.10 -5.39
C ASN A 62 -1.79 -14.76 -4.42
N ARG A 63 -2.04 -13.86 -3.46
CA ARG A 63 -0.98 -13.29 -2.63
C ARG A 63 -1.36 -13.21 -1.16
N PHE A 64 -0.42 -13.60 -0.31
CA PHE A 64 -0.47 -13.43 1.14
C PHE A 64 0.19 -12.12 1.58
N PHE A 65 -0.35 -11.54 2.63
CA PHE A 65 0.12 -10.29 3.23
C PHE A 65 0.40 -10.50 4.72
N ARG A 66 1.20 -9.60 5.30
CA ARG A 66 1.49 -9.61 6.74
C ARG A 66 0.30 -9.18 7.60
N SER A 67 -0.67 -8.48 7.01
CA SER A 67 -1.87 -7.99 7.68
C SER A 67 -2.90 -7.54 6.65
N TYR A 68 -4.16 -7.38 7.10
CA TYR A 68 -5.24 -6.79 6.30
C TYR A 68 -4.90 -5.39 5.76
N ASN A 69 -4.16 -4.57 6.53
CA ASN A 69 -3.67 -3.28 6.04
C ASN A 69 -2.72 -3.43 4.83
N GLY A 70 -1.95 -4.51 4.77
CA GLY A 70 -1.13 -4.86 3.61
C GLY A 70 -1.96 -5.10 2.35
N ILE A 71 -3.09 -5.81 2.48
CA ILE A 71 -4.06 -6.00 1.39
C ILE A 71 -4.62 -4.64 0.95
N LYS A 72 -5.07 -3.80 1.89
CA LYS A 72 -5.59 -2.45 1.53
C LYS A 72 -4.57 -1.64 0.74
N MET A 73 -3.32 -1.58 1.20
CA MET A 73 -2.26 -0.85 0.49
C MET A 73 -1.96 -1.44 -0.89
N HIS A 74 -2.00 -2.77 -1.02
CA HIS A 74 -1.84 -3.45 -2.30
C HIS A 74 -2.95 -3.09 -3.29
N LEU A 75 -4.21 -3.03 -2.85
CA LEU A 75 -5.34 -2.58 -3.67
C LEU A 75 -5.20 -1.10 -4.10
N GLN A 76 -4.46 -0.28 -3.35
CA GLN A 76 -4.11 1.08 -3.76
C GLN A 76 -2.91 1.16 -4.71
N SER A 77 -2.21 0.05 -4.94
CA SER A 77 -1.03 0.03 -5.79
C SER A 77 -1.39 0.14 -7.27
N ARG A 78 -0.34 0.37 -8.09
CA ARG A 78 -0.44 0.50 -9.55
C ARG A 78 -1.07 -0.72 -10.22
N ILE A 79 -0.96 -1.89 -9.59
CA ILE A 79 -1.47 -3.16 -10.13
C ILE A 79 -3.00 -3.12 -10.26
N HIS A 80 -3.70 -2.57 -9.26
CA HIS A 80 -5.16 -2.51 -9.23
C HIS A 80 -5.72 -1.14 -9.65
N ARG A 81 -5.06 -0.04 -9.29
CA ARG A 81 -5.51 1.30 -9.67
C ARG A 81 -5.05 1.72 -11.06
N GLY A 82 -3.97 1.16 -11.60
CA GLY A 82 -3.33 1.69 -12.81
C GLY A 82 -2.67 3.05 -12.59
N GLU A 83 -2.04 3.59 -13.64
CA GLU A 83 -1.48 4.95 -13.65
C GLU A 83 -2.51 5.93 -14.25
N GLN A 84 -3.45 6.38 -13.42
CA GLN A 84 -4.60 7.17 -13.89
C GLN A 84 -4.35 8.68 -14.01
N MET A 85 -3.33 9.21 -13.33
CA MET A 85 -3.11 10.65 -13.24
C MET A 85 -1.86 11.05 -14.01
N ALA A 86 -2.06 11.82 -15.08
CA ALA A 86 -0.96 12.36 -15.89
C ALA A 86 -0.34 13.60 -15.22
N CYS A 87 0.97 13.75 -15.35
CA CYS A 87 1.65 14.99 -14.99
C CYS A 87 1.12 16.15 -15.87
N PRO A 88 0.77 17.31 -15.29
CA PRO A 88 0.27 18.45 -16.07
C PRO A 88 1.26 18.99 -17.11
N PHE A 89 2.56 18.74 -16.93
CA PHE A 89 3.63 19.27 -17.78
C PHE A 89 4.20 18.25 -18.77
N TYR A 90 3.97 16.95 -18.55
CA TYR A 90 4.58 15.86 -19.33
C TYR A 90 3.72 14.61 -19.33
N LYS A 91 3.81 13.78 -20.38
CA LYS A 91 2.95 12.58 -20.57
C LYS A 91 3.27 11.39 -19.62
N ARG A 92 3.95 11.63 -18.50
CA ARG A 92 4.21 10.58 -17.49
C ARG A 92 3.00 10.43 -16.60
N CYS A 93 2.56 9.19 -16.39
CA CYS A 93 1.44 8.85 -15.53
C CYS A 93 1.90 8.39 -14.15
N PHE A 94 1.03 8.60 -13.16
CA PHE A 94 1.25 8.29 -11.75
C PHE A 94 -0.01 7.66 -11.17
N ALA A 95 0.18 6.80 -10.18
CA ALA A 95 -0.93 6.14 -9.47
C ALA A 95 -1.58 7.03 -8.39
N THR A 96 -0.88 8.05 -7.88
CA THR A 96 -1.35 8.92 -6.81
C THR A 96 -1.01 10.39 -7.06
N ALA A 97 -1.83 11.32 -6.54
CA ALA A 97 -1.59 12.76 -6.64
C ALA A 97 -0.30 13.16 -5.92
N THR A 98 0.00 12.52 -4.79
CA THR A 98 1.27 12.67 -4.08
C THR A 98 2.47 12.29 -4.95
N GLY A 99 2.33 11.28 -5.83
CA GLY A 99 3.36 10.93 -6.79
C GLY A 99 3.64 12.04 -7.80
N ILE A 100 2.60 12.73 -8.29
CA ILE A 100 2.74 13.90 -9.16
C ILE A 100 3.39 15.06 -8.40
N ALA A 101 2.91 15.37 -7.20
CA ALA A 101 3.46 16.43 -6.36
C ALA A 101 4.96 16.22 -6.12
N HIS A 102 5.35 15.03 -5.66
CA HIS A 102 6.76 14.69 -5.46
C HIS A 102 7.60 14.78 -6.75
N HIS A 103 7.07 14.29 -7.87
CA HIS A 103 7.76 14.38 -9.17
C HIS A 103 8.04 15.83 -9.59
N VAL A 104 7.08 16.72 -9.37
CA VAL A 104 7.20 18.14 -9.70
C VAL A 104 8.07 18.87 -8.69
N GLU A 105 7.89 18.65 -7.39
CA GLU A 105 8.65 19.29 -6.30
C GLU A 105 10.14 18.91 -6.29
N SER A 106 10.48 17.73 -6.82
CA SER A 106 11.88 17.27 -6.96
C SER A 106 12.55 17.71 -8.27
N SER A 107 11.89 18.56 -9.07
CA SER A 107 12.38 18.99 -10.39
C SER A 107 12.68 17.84 -11.35
N ALA A 108 12.09 16.67 -11.11
CA ALA A 108 12.29 15.47 -11.93
C ALA A 108 11.49 15.51 -13.25
N CYS A 109 10.69 16.55 -13.47
CA CYS A 109 9.90 16.73 -14.69
C CYS A 109 10.75 17.37 -15.80
N PRO A 110 10.99 16.66 -16.93
CA PRO A 110 11.82 17.20 -18.02
C PRO A 110 11.25 18.48 -18.65
N ASN A 111 9.92 18.62 -18.66
CA ASN A 111 9.23 19.78 -19.21
C ASN A 111 8.95 20.88 -18.17
N ALA A 112 9.28 20.64 -16.90
CA ALA A 112 9.16 21.62 -15.84
C ALA A 112 10.35 21.54 -14.85
N PRO A 113 11.60 21.64 -15.34
CA PRO A 113 12.78 21.46 -14.49
C PRO A 113 13.00 22.63 -13.52
N HIS A 114 12.36 23.77 -13.78
CA HIS A 114 12.43 24.97 -12.95
C HIS A 114 11.35 25.00 -11.85
N ILE A 115 10.50 23.99 -11.80
CA ILE A 115 9.54 23.84 -10.71
C ILE A 115 10.21 22.92 -9.68
N ASP A 116 10.42 23.47 -8.49
CA ASP A 116 10.94 22.78 -7.33
C ASP A 116 9.98 23.02 -6.14
N ARG A 117 10.32 22.44 -4.98
CA ARG A 117 9.52 22.58 -3.75
C ARG A 117 9.27 24.05 -3.37
N ASP A 118 10.28 24.91 -3.51
CA ASP A 118 10.20 26.33 -3.14
C ASP A 118 9.26 27.08 -4.10
N ARG A 119 9.38 26.80 -5.41
CA ARG A 119 8.54 27.40 -6.44
C ARG A 119 7.08 26.98 -6.29
N VAL A 120 6.82 25.70 -6.01
CA VAL A 120 5.47 25.19 -5.72
C VAL A 120 4.89 25.92 -4.51
N TYR A 121 5.66 26.05 -3.42
CA TYR A 121 5.24 26.77 -2.23
C TYR A 121 4.87 28.23 -2.52
N HIS A 122 5.73 28.95 -3.27
CA HIS A 122 5.47 30.33 -3.67
C HIS A 122 4.22 30.46 -4.54
N ILE A 123 4.00 29.55 -5.48
CA ILE A 123 2.79 29.52 -6.31
C ILE A 123 1.56 29.32 -5.43
N ILE A 124 1.57 28.34 -4.52
CA ILE A 124 0.45 28.08 -3.60
C ILE A 124 0.14 29.33 -2.78
N ARG A 125 1.15 29.96 -2.17
CA ARG A 125 0.95 31.20 -1.38
C ARG A 125 0.39 32.35 -2.22
N SER A 126 0.82 32.49 -3.48
CA SER A 126 0.33 33.53 -4.39
C SER A 126 -1.15 33.33 -4.77
N LYS A 127 -1.61 32.07 -4.82
CA LYS A 127 -2.97 31.70 -5.20
C LYS A 127 -3.90 31.54 -3.99
N ASP A 128 -3.34 31.29 -2.81
CA ASP A 128 -4.05 31.18 -1.55
C ASP A 128 -3.44 32.14 -0.49
N PRO A 129 -3.56 33.46 -0.71
CA PRO A 129 -2.93 34.47 0.15
C PRO A 129 -3.47 34.45 1.59
N HIS A 130 -4.71 33.99 1.78
CA HIS A 130 -5.36 33.93 3.08
C HIS A 130 -5.22 32.57 3.79
N GLY A 131 -4.72 31.54 3.11
CA GLY A 131 -4.54 30.20 3.71
C GLY A 131 -5.86 29.44 3.87
N ALA A 132 -6.81 29.62 2.95
CA ALA A 132 -8.09 28.91 2.96
C ALA A 132 -7.92 27.43 2.60
N VAL A 133 -6.92 27.10 1.79
CA VAL A 133 -6.62 25.73 1.33
C VAL A 133 -5.33 25.22 1.99
N SER A 134 -4.32 26.08 2.08
CA SER A 134 -3.00 25.77 2.62
C SER A 134 -2.87 26.21 4.07
N LYS A 135 -2.35 25.32 4.94
CA LYS A 135 -1.99 25.72 6.30
C LYS A 135 -0.92 26.82 6.24
N LYS A 136 -1.07 27.87 7.05
CA LYS A 136 0.01 28.83 7.27
C LYS A 136 1.16 28.12 7.98
N LEU A 137 2.14 27.64 7.21
CA LEU A 137 3.38 27.13 7.79
C LEU A 137 4.02 28.25 8.62
N LEU A 138 4.27 27.97 9.89
CA LEU A 138 4.82 28.95 10.83
C LEU A 138 6.29 29.31 10.52
N THR A 139 7.01 28.44 9.80
CA THR A 139 8.48 28.51 9.68
C THR A 139 9.02 27.97 8.35
N TRP A 140 8.44 28.36 7.20
CA TRP A 140 9.07 28.02 5.92
C TRP A 140 10.20 29.00 5.59
N HIS A 141 11.44 28.51 5.54
CA HIS A 141 12.66 29.29 5.28
C HIS A 141 13.32 28.99 3.93
N GLY A 142 12.59 28.34 3.01
CA GLY A 142 13.15 27.84 1.74
C GLY A 142 13.80 26.46 1.88
N SER A 143 14.26 25.91 0.76
CA SER A 143 15.04 24.67 0.77
C SER A 143 16.41 24.88 1.39
N ASP A 144 16.81 23.96 2.27
CA ASP A 144 18.11 24.00 2.92
C ASP A 144 19.22 23.81 1.88
N GLN A 145 20.20 24.72 1.86
CA GLN A 145 21.43 24.56 1.12
C GLN A 145 22.46 23.90 2.04
N TYR A 146 22.96 22.74 1.62
CA TYR A 146 24.00 22.02 2.35
C TYR A 146 25.34 22.35 1.73
N GLU A 147 26.18 23.06 2.48
CA GLU A 147 27.55 23.35 2.09
C GLU A 147 28.51 22.49 2.92
N ALA A 148 29.52 21.91 2.26
CA ALA A 148 30.61 21.27 2.97
C ALA A 148 31.43 22.34 3.68
N THR A 149 31.73 22.13 4.96
CA THR A 149 32.58 23.04 5.76
C THR A 149 33.81 22.28 6.24
N GLY A 150 34.81 22.97 6.80
CA GLY A 150 35.95 22.32 7.42
C GLY A 150 35.59 21.25 8.47
N GLN A 151 34.35 21.29 9.00
CA GLN A 151 33.84 20.33 9.97
C GLN A 151 33.53 18.95 9.36
N SER A 152 33.29 18.85 8.05
CA SER A 152 33.04 17.58 7.37
C SER A 152 34.30 16.76 7.10
N TRP A 153 35.46 17.22 7.56
CA TRP A 153 36.73 16.50 7.41
C TRP A 153 36.82 15.28 8.32
N ASN A 154 36.80 14.08 7.75
CA ASN A 154 36.86 12.81 8.48
C ASN A 154 38.30 12.31 8.74
N ARG A 155 39.30 13.19 8.62
CA ARG A 155 40.76 12.94 8.63
C ARG A 155 41.36 12.49 7.29
N TYR A 156 40.56 12.03 6.33
CA TYR A 156 41.04 11.56 5.03
C TYR A 156 40.42 12.34 3.86
N ALA A 157 39.14 12.71 3.97
CA ALA A 157 38.40 13.48 2.99
C ALA A 157 37.30 14.33 3.64
N TYR A 158 36.68 15.22 2.87
CA TYR A 158 35.43 15.87 3.25
C TYR A 158 34.27 14.90 2.99
N GLU A 159 33.59 14.46 4.03
CA GLU A 159 32.53 13.45 3.95
C GLU A 159 31.14 14.08 4.08
N CYS A 160 30.26 13.78 3.13
CA CYS A 160 28.86 14.16 3.25
C CYS A 160 28.14 13.27 4.28
N TYR A 161 27.70 13.84 5.41
CA TYR A 161 26.99 13.08 6.47
C TYR A 161 25.68 12.41 6.04
N PHE A 162 25.08 12.83 4.93
CA PHE A 162 23.82 12.25 4.44
C PHE A 162 24.02 11.06 3.50
N CYS A 163 25.09 11.05 2.70
CA CYS A 163 25.31 10.04 1.66
C CYS A 163 26.68 9.35 1.73
N HIS A 164 27.52 9.71 2.69
CA HIS A 164 28.86 9.16 2.95
C HIS A 164 29.82 9.23 1.74
N ARG A 165 29.56 10.11 0.77
CA ARG A 165 30.52 10.38 -0.31
C ARG A 165 31.65 11.25 0.19
N GLU A 166 32.85 10.92 -0.25
CA GLU A 166 34.10 11.59 0.10
C GLU A 166 34.57 12.51 -1.04
N PHE A 167 35.01 13.71 -0.67
CA PHE A 167 35.50 14.74 -1.59
C PHE A 167 36.89 15.22 -1.17
N ASN A 168 37.79 15.36 -2.13
CA ASN A 168 39.19 15.72 -1.88
C ASN A 168 39.42 17.23 -1.68
N ARG A 169 38.37 18.04 -1.86
CA ARG A 169 38.39 19.50 -1.70
C ARG A 169 36.98 20.00 -1.39
N LEU A 170 36.90 21.13 -0.70
CA LEU A 170 35.69 21.93 -0.55
C LEU A 170 35.29 22.57 -1.89
#